data_AF-A0A5N4W5I2-F1
#
_entry.id   AF-A0A5N4W5I2-F1
#
_cell.length_a   1.000
_cell.length_b   1.000
_cell.length_c   1.000
_cell.angle_alpha   90.00
_cell.angle_beta   90.00
_cell.angle_gamma   90.00
#
_symmetry.space_group_name_H-M   'P 1'
#
loop_
_entity.id
_entity.type
_entity.pdbx_description
1 polymer ?
#
loop_
_entity_poly.entity_id
_entity_poly.type
_entity_poly.pdbx_seq_one_letter_code
_entity_poly.pdbx_strand_id
1 'polypeptide(L)' 'MTIVEFRADLYKTYIASGMQDHVLIQEYINIAEAFVFHEKKFTKSEWEQLTRKLAENPN' A
#
# COMPACT_ATOMS: atom_id res chain seq x y z
N MET A 1 -18.30 -2.40 3.00
CA MET A 1 -16.95 -2.95 2.86
C MET A 1 -16.24 -2.74 4.18
N THR A 2 -15.79 -3.82 4.81
CA THR A 2 -14.98 -3.80 6.03
C THR A 2 -13.50 -3.62 5.68
N ILE A 3 -12.68 -3.21 6.66
CA ILE A 3 -11.21 -3.10 6.48
C ILE A 3 -10.62 -4.45 6.03
N VAL A 4 -11.12 -5.57 6.56
CA VAL A 4 -10.63 -6.91 6.19
C VAL A 4 -10.95 -7.24 4.73
N GLU A 5 -12.18 -6.96 4.28
CA GLU A 5 -12.58 -7.17 2.87
C GLU A 5 -11.75 -6.29 1.94
N PHE A 6 -11.57 -5.02 2.28
CA PHE A 6 -10.77 -4.08 1.50
C PHE A 6 -9.31 -4.55 1.32
N ARG A 7 -8.65 -4.96 2.42
CA ARG A 7 -7.28 -5.47 2.38
C ARG A 7 -7.18 -6.75 1.53
N ALA A 8 -8.14 -7.66 1.67
CA ALA A 8 -8.16 -8.91 0.93
C ALA A 8 -8.33 -8.68 -0.58
N ASP A 9 -9.19 -7.75 -0.97
CA ASP A 9 -9.44 -7.44 -2.38
C ASP A 9 -8.24 -6.76 -3.04
N LEU A 10 -7.60 -5.81 -2.36
CA LEU A 10 -6.36 -5.19 -2.87
C LEU A 10 -5.22 -6.22 -2.97
N TYR A 11 -5.05 -7.06 -1.96
CA TYR A 11 -4.01 -8.09 -1.99
C TYR A 11 -4.18 -9.03 -3.19
N LYS A 12 -5.40 -9.54 -3.42
CA LYS A 12 -5.71 -10.36 -4.60
C LYS A 12 -5.43 -9.61 -5.90
N THR A 13 -5.77 -8.32 -5.96
CA THR A 13 -5.56 -7.48 -7.13
C THR A 13 -4.08 -7.33 -7.46
N TYR A 14 -3.23 -7.06 -6.47
CA TYR A 14 -1.78 -6.93 -6.69
C TYR A 14 -1.13 -8.25 -7.09
N ILE A 15 -1.54 -9.37 -6.48
CA ILE A 15 -1.06 -10.69 -6.91
C ILE A 15 -1.50 -10.98 -8.35
N ALA A 16 -2.74 -10.67 -8.72
CA ALA A 16 -3.25 -10.84 -10.07
C ALA A 16 -2.55 -9.92 -11.09
N SER A 17 -2.02 -8.76 -10.67
CA SER A 17 -1.21 -7.88 -11.52
C SER A 17 0.24 -8.34 -11.68
N GLY A 18 0.64 -9.45 -11.06
CA GLY A 18 2.00 -9.99 -11.13
C GLY A 18 2.97 -9.37 -10.13
N MET A 19 2.50 -8.58 -9.16
CA MET A 19 3.34 -8.12 -8.05
C MET A 19 3.55 -9.30 -7.10
N GLN A 20 4.81 -9.69 -6.88
CA GLN A 20 5.17 -10.83 -6.02
C GLN A 20 5.81 -10.40 -4.70
N ASP A 21 6.23 -9.14 -4.59
CA ASP A 21 6.78 -8.61 -3.35
C ASP A 21 5.64 -8.37 -2.34
N HIS A 22 5.46 -9.33 -1.45
CA HIS A 22 4.42 -9.30 -0.42
C HIS A 22 4.61 -8.15 0.58
N VAL A 23 5.84 -7.70 0.82
CA VAL A 23 6.12 -6.57 1.72
C VAL A 23 5.63 -5.29 1.06
N LEU A 24 6.00 -5.09 -0.21
CA LEU A 24 5.55 -3.95 -1.01
C LEU A 24 4.03 -3.90 -1.15
N ILE A 25 3.39 -5.05 -1.39
CA ILE A 25 1.92 -5.15 -1.44
C ILE A 25 1.28 -4.68 -0.12
N GLN A 26 1.83 -5.11 1.02
CA GLN A 26 1.30 -4.69 2.32
C GLN A 26 1.47 -3.19 2.56
N GLU A 27 2.59 -2.59 2.13
CA GLU A 27 2.77 -1.14 2.24
C GLU A 27 1.75 -0.37 1.42
N TYR A 28 1.50 -0.77 0.16
CA TYR A 28 0.47 -0.15 -0.67
C TYR A 28 -0.94 -0.30 -0.07
N ILE A 29 -1.25 -1.48 0.48
CA ILE A 29 -2.53 -1.71 1.16
C ILE A 29 -2.70 -0.78 2.37
N ASN A 30 -1.66 -0.62 3.20
CA ASN A 30 -1.71 0.25 4.37
C ASN A 30 -1.94 1.72 3.99
N ILE A 31 -1.34 2.17 2.88
CA ILE A 31 -1.53 3.54 2.35
C ILE A 31 -2.96 3.71 1.85
N ALA A 32 -3.45 2.76 1.06
CA ALA A 32 -4.81 2.80 0.54
C ALA A 32 -5.85 2.74 1.67
N GLU A 33 -5.61 1.92 2.71
CA GLU A 33 -6.46 1.82 3.90
C GLU A 33 -6.49 3.16 4.66
N ALA A 34 -5.33 3.79 4.86
CA ALA A 34 -5.23 5.11 5.51
C ALA A 34 -6.00 6.20 4.73
N PHE A 35 -5.96 6.15 3.39
CA PHE A 35 -6.69 7.09 2.56
C PHE A 35 -8.21 6.87 2.60
N VAL A 36 -8.66 5.62 2.50
CA VAL A 36 -10.08 5.27 2.37
C VAL A 36 -10.81 5.33 3.72
N PHE A 37 -10.19 4.87 4.81
CA PHE A 37 -10.86 4.70 6.10
C PHE A 37 -10.50 5.75 7.15
N HIS A 38 -9.36 6.41 7.02
CA HIS A 38 -8.86 7.33 8.06
C HIS A 38 -8.85 8.79 7.63
N GLU A 39 -9.38 9.12 6.44
CA GLU A 39 -9.35 10.47 5.81
C GLU A 39 -7.97 11.15 5.91
N LYS A 40 -6.91 10.35 6.08
CA LYS A 40 -5.55 10.87 6.15
C LYS A 40 -5.22 11.38 4.76
N LYS A 41 -5.11 12.71 4.65
CA LYS A 41 -4.52 13.35 3.48
C LYS A 41 -3.04 12.95 3.45
N PHE A 42 -2.73 11.90 2.70
CA PHE A 42 -1.36 11.48 2.46
C PHE A 42 -0.64 12.66 1.81
N THR A 43 0.25 13.29 2.55
CA THR A 43 0.94 14.49 2.10
C THR A 43 2.03 14.10 1.10
N LYS A 44 2.38 15.02 0.20
CA LYS A 44 3.47 14.81 -0.78
C LYS A 44 4.79 14.38 -0.10
N SER A 45 5.05 14.90 1.10
CA SER A 45 6.20 14.54 1.92
C SER A 45 6.19 13.07 2.36
N GLU A 46 5.03 12.55 2.79
CA GLU A 46 4.89 11.14 3.18
C GLU A 46 5.08 10.20 1.98
N TRP A 47 4.64 10.61 0.79
CA TRP A 47 4.89 9.90 -0.46
C TRP A 47 6.37 9.89 -0.85
N GLU A 48 7.06 11.04 -0.75
CA GLU A 48 8.49 11.15 -1.01
C GLU A 48 9.33 10.32 -0.03
N GLN A 49 8.92 10.23 1.24
CA GLN A 49 9.58 9.37 2.23
C GLN A 49 9.37 7.89 1.93
N LEU A 50 8.17 7.49 1.55
CA LEU A 50 7.87 6.11 1.20
C LEU A 50 8.66 5.67 -0.05
N THR A 51 8.60 6.46 -1.12
CA THR A 51 9.32 6.17 -2.36
C THR A 51 10.83 6.09 -2.14
N ARG A 52 11.39 6.92 -1.25
CA ARG A 52 12.80 6.81 -0.86
C ARG A 52 13.10 5.51 -0.09
N LYS A 53 12.25 5.12 0.87
CA LYS A 53 12.42 3.84 1.60
C LYS A 53 12.35 2.62 0.67
N LEU A 54 11.44 2.65 -0.30
CA LEU A 54 11.31 1.61 -1.32
C LEU A 54 12.51 1.55 -2.28
N ALA A 55 13.10 2.71 -2.60
CA ALA A 55 14.29 2.77 -3.44
C ALA A 55 15.58 2.36 -2.71
N GLU A 56 15.65 2.58 -1.39
CA GLU A 56 16.80 2.24 -0.54
C GLU A 56 16.81 0.79 -0.06
N ASN A 57 15.71 0.05 -0.24
CA ASN A 57 15.60 -1.36 0.11
C ASN A 57 15.36 -2.22 -1.15
N PRO A 58 16.36 -2.34 -2.05
CA PRO A 58 16.26 -3.26 -3.17
C PRO A 58 16.48 -4.67 -2.62
N ASN A 59 15.39 -5.45 -2.52
CA ASN A 59 15.52 -6.91 -2.52
C ASN A 59 16.22 -7.38 -3.79
#